data_AF-A0A9E2CHB3-F1
#
_entry.id   AF-A0A9E2CHB3-F1
#
_cell.length_a   1.000
_cell.length_b   1.000
_cell.length_c   1.000
_cell.angle_alpha   90.00
_cell.angle_beta   90.00
_cell.angle_gamma   90.00
#
_symmetry.space_group_name_H-M   'P 1'
#
loop_
_entity.id
_entity.type
_entity.pdbx_description
1 polymer ?
#
loop_
_entity_poly.entity_id
_entity_poly.type
_entity_poly.pdbx_seq_one_letter_code
_entity_poly.pdbx_strand_id
1 'polypeptide(L)'
;MINKTLLILISIILLYSEIALARNVEGIPITGIILEQLKMLDRGIEKTRKSVAISNNKEIIQMFNVCCNTRDMISALIKDEKFNKATLDQIIETQKETRNIRKLIEQETFIKKKIEEVEKNLSEKACLISSSNNKKANELLINASKNMFLAEESIKDNNIIFANQYLNASIRLLQTAVSFANGRDKIEDEIEHLQYMLKKAKKIVQISKKEEAISMVDEAKKLVEKTVRMMITYRDEDYEKISEQINLSTKLINRAIRFSGVNISESIRVDIEQLFAILNETNKMIVRGNNPNARIFMDKAVKMAQEAKKAISSKDWKTAEEYINSSYKLTKTASNAIK
;
A
#
# COMPACT_ATOMS: atom_id res chain seq x y z
N MET A 1 23.40 13.52 7.39
CA MET A 1 24.31 12.82 8.32
C MET A 1 24.25 13.30 9.78
N ILE A 2 23.67 14.48 10.06
CA ILE A 2 23.70 15.16 11.39
C ILE A 2 22.90 14.42 12.49
N ASN A 3 21.81 13.72 12.13
CA ASN A 3 20.93 13.07 13.12
C ASN A 3 21.56 11.95 13.92
N LYS A 4 22.42 11.11 13.31
CA LYS A 4 23.00 9.96 14.03
C LYS A 4 23.94 10.41 15.15
N THR A 5 24.72 11.47 14.94
CA THR A 5 25.68 11.97 15.94
C THR A 5 24.97 12.67 17.09
N LEU A 6 23.90 13.43 16.81
CA LEU A 6 23.07 14.07 17.84
C LEU A 6 22.29 13.03 18.66
N LEU A 7 21.77 11.98 18.03
CA LEU A 7 21.13 10.84 18.71
C LEU A 7 22.10 10.09 19.64
N ILE A 8 23.37 9.94 19.24
CA ILE A 8 24.42 9.33 20.07
C ILE A 8 24.71 10.21 21.29
N LEU A 9 24.82 11.53 21.10
CA LEU A 9 24.98 12.51 22.19
C LEU A 9 23.84 12.44 23.21
N ILE A 10 22.60 12.47 22.72
CA ILE A 10 21.38 12.34 23.52
C ILE A 10 21.36 11.02 24.29
N SER A 11 21.74 9.92 23.65
CA SER A 11 21.73 8.58 24.26
C SER A 11 22.79 8.45 25.35
N ILE A 12 23.97 9.07 25.16
CA ILE A 12 25.03 9.12 26.17
C ILE A 12 24.57 9.96 27.37
N ILE A 13 23.94 11.11 27.16
CA ILE A 13 23.37 11.95 28.24
C ILE A 13 22.31 11.17 29.03
N LEU A 14 21.38 10.49 28.35
CA LEU A 14 20.32 9.72 29.01
C LEU A 14 20.86 8.54 29.83
N LEU A 15 21.78 7.76 29.25
CA LEU A 15 22.46 6.64 29.93
C LEU A 15 23.19 7.12 31.18
N TYR A 16 23.77 8.31 31.11
CA TYR A 16 24.51 8.89 32.22
C TYR A 16 23.68 9.35 33.40
N SER A 17 22.60 10.04 33.09
CA SER A 17 21.66 10.50 34.08
C SER A 17 20.98 9.32 34.80
N GLU A 18 20.80 8.18 34.11
CA GLU A 18 20.34 6.91 34.72
C GLU A 18 21.39 6.30 35.66
N ILE A 19 22.68 6.36 35.32
CA ILE A 19 23.79 5.94 36.21
C ILE A 19 23.90 6.87 37.45
N ALA A 20 23.69 8.18 37.28
CA ALA A 20 23.68 9.14 38.38
C ALA A 20 22.49 8.92 39.33
N LEU A 21 21.30 8.58 38.80
CA LEU A 21 20.12 8.17 39.58
C LEU A 21 20.40 6.92 40.43
N ALA A 22 21.11 5.94 39.87
CA ALA A 22 21.50 4.72 40.57
C ALA A 22 22.46 4.97 41.75
N ARG A 23 23.20 6.08 41.74
CA ARG A 23 24.21 6.45 42.76
C ARG A 23 23.61 6.94 44.09
N ASN A 24 22.33 7.35 44.11
CA ASN A 24 21.58 7.65 45.32
C ASN A 24 20.98 6.39 45.98
N VAL A 25 21.13 5.22 45.36
CA VAL A 25 21.02 3.92 46.03
C VAL A 25 22.43 3.63 46.54
N GLU A 26 22.63 3.75 47.85
CA GLU A 26 23.93 3.84 48.52
C GLU A 26 25.01 2.86 48.02
N GLY A 27 26.24 3.35 47.81
CA GLY A 27 27.45 2.55 48.05
C GLY A 27 28.39 2.21 46.89
N ILE A 28 28.24 2.73 45.66
CA ILE A 28 29.15 2.37 44.55
C ILE A 28 30.16 3.50 44.24
N PRO A 29 31.49 3.25 44.34
CA PRO A 29 32.50 4.21 43.91
C PRO A 29 32.60 4.17 42.38
N ILE A 30 32.17 5.25 41.73
CA ILE A 30 32.19 5.38 40.27
C ILE A 30 33.17 6.48 39.90
N THR A 31 34.42 6.10 39.61
CA THR A 31 35.42 7.04 39.08
C THR A 31 35.93 6.64 37.70
N GLY A 32 35.98 5.35 37.35
CA GLY A 32 36.44 4.90 36.01
C GLY A 32 35.41 5.11 34.89
N ILE A 33 34.20 4.56 35.06
CA ILE A 33 33.16 4.51 34.02
C ILE A 33 32.62 5.91 33.67
N ILE A 34 32.50 6.79 34.67
CA ILE A 34 32.07 8.20 34.48
C ILE A 34 33.14 9.02 33.75
N LEU A 35 34.42 8.78 33.99
CA LEU A 35 35.47 9.48 33.25
C LEU A 35 35.52 9.00 31.79
N GLU A 36 35.30 7.71 31.55
CA GLU A 36 35.37 7.13 30.22
C GLU A 36 34.21 7.56 29.32
N GLN A 37 32.99 7.55 29.84
CA GLN A 37 31.87 8.00 29.03
C GLN A 37 31.83 9.56 28.90
N LEU A 38 32.50 10.35 29.77
CA LEU A 38 32.61 11.81 29.64
C LEU A 38 33.51 12.11 28.45
N LYS A 39 34.59 11.34 28.31
CA LYS A 39 35.42 11.35 27.10
C LYS A 39 34.60 10.94 25.87
N MET A 40 33.64 10.03 25.98
CA MET A 40 32.73 9.70 24.86
C MET A 40 31.77 10.84 24.52
N LEU A 41 31.24 11.54 25.53
CA LEU A 41 30.42 12.74 25.36
C LEU A 41 31.22 13.86 24.69
N ASP A 42 32.44 14.12 25.16
CA ASP A 42 33.36 15.13 24.58
C ASP A 42 33.66 14.82 23.11
N ARG A 43 33.93 13.55 22.78
CA ARG A 43 34.10 13.11 21.39
C ARG A 43 32.82 13.30 20.57
N GLY A 44 31.65 13.07 21.17
CA GLY A 44 30.34 13.28 20.54
C GLY A 44 30.09 14.75 20.23
N ILE A 45 30.31 15.64 21.21
CA ILE A 45 30.17 17.09 21.08
C ILE A 45 31.10 17.59 19.99
N GLU A 46 32.38 17.20 20.02
CA GLU A 46 33.39 17.68 19.06
C GLU A 46 33.09 17.22 17.63
N LYS A 47 32.65 15.98 17.44
CA LYS A 47 32.21 15.48 16.12
C LYS A 47 30.99 16.22 15.58
N THR A 48 30.14 16.75 16.46
CA THR A 48 28.86 17.37 16.09
C THR A 48 28.97 18.89 15.93
N ARG A 49 29.95 19.52 16.58
CA ARG A 49 30.21 20.97 16.57
C ARG A 49 30.26 21.56 15.17
N LYS A 50 31.03 20.95 14.27
CA LYS A 50 31.13 21.40 12.87
C LYS A 50 29.79 21.32 12.15
N SER A 51 29.02 20.25 12.35
CA SER A 51 27.71 20.07 11.70
C SER A 51 26.65 21.05 12.20
N VAL A 52 26.72 21.44 13.48
CA VAL A 52 25.79 22.43 14.06
C VAL A 52 26.16 23.84 13.62
N ALA A 53 27.45 24.17 13.48
CA ALA A 53 27.91 25.50 13.06
C ALA A 53 27.44 25.92 11.65
N ILE A 54 27.14 24.95 10.78
CA ILE A 54 26.56 25.16 9.44
C ILE A 54 25.05 24.85 9.37
N SER A 55 24.41 24.60 10.52
CA SER A 55 22.96 24.39 10.60
C SER A 55 22.23 25.74 10.62
N ASN A 56 21.20 25.90 9.79
CA ASN A 56 20.29 27.06 9.85
C ASN A 56 19.11 26.81 10.80
N ASN A 57 19.00 25.61 11.39
CA ASN A 57 17.95 25.26 12.33
C ASN A 57 18.30 25.78 13.74
N LYS A 58 17.53 26.78 14.20
CA LYS A 58 17.72 27.44 15.51
C LYS A 58 17.54 26.49 16.70
N GLU A 59 16.65 25.50 16.59
CA GLU A 59 16.42 24.54 17.66
C GLU A 59 17.61 23.59 17.81
N ILE A 60 18.19 23.11 16.69
CA ILE A 60 19.41 22.28 16.71
C ILE A 60 20.58 23.04 17.35
N ILE A 61 20.71 24.33 17.07
CA ILE A 61 21.74 25.17 17.69
C ILE A 61 21.48 25.31 19.20
N GLN A 62 20.24 25.64 19.61
CA GLN A 62 19.87 25.71 21.03
C GLN A 62 20.15 24.40 21.76
N MET A 63 19.81 23.26 21.17
CA MET A 63 20.07 21.94 21.75
C MET A 63 21.53 21.63 21.95
N PHE A 64 22.35 21.91 20.93
CA PHE A 64 23.78 21.67 21.01
C PHE A 64 24.40 22.51 22.11
N ASN A 65 23.91 23.75 22.26
CA ASN A 65 24.31 24.64 23.36
C ASN A 65 23.84 24.10 24.72
N VAL A 66 22.60 23.59 24.84
CA VAL A 66 22.13 22.92 26.06
C VAL A 66 23.04 21.73 26.40
N CYS A 67 23.37 20.87 25.43
CA CYS A 67 24.27 19.73 25.64
C CYS A 67 25.68 20.16 26.09
N CYS A 68 26.23 21.21 25.50
CA CYS A 68 27.53 21.77 25.92
C CYS A 68 27.44 22.32 27.35
N ASN A 69 26.41 23.11 27.66
CA ASN A 69 26.19 23.68 28.98
C ASN A 69 26.01 22.60 30.05
N THR A 70 25.21 21.55 29.76
CA THR A 70 25.01 20.41 30.66
C THR A 70 26.31 19.64 30.88
N ARG A 71 27.13 19.44 29.83
CA ARG A 71 28.45 18.81 29.97
C ARG A 71 29.36 19.62 30.88
N ASP A 72 29.40 20.93 30.70
CA ASP A 72 30.25 21.81 31.50
C ASP A 72 29.78 21.87 32.96
N MET A 73 28.46 21.88 33.18
CA MET A 73 27.85 21.77 34.51
C MET A 73 28.23 20.45 35.19
N ILE A 74 28.08 19.31 34.51
CA ILE A 74 28.45 17.99 35.04
C ILE A 74 29.96 17.93 35.35
N SER A 75 30.80 18.51 34.48
CA SER A 75 32.25 18.55 34.71
C SER A 75 32.64 19.39 35.93
N ALA A 76 31.90 20.46 36.22
CA ALA A 76 32.12 21.27 37.42
C ALA A 76 31.66 20.52 38.69
N LEU A 77 30.51 19.86 38.62
CA LEU A 77 29.93 19.10 39.74
C LEU A 77 30.77 17.88 40.15
N ILE A 78 31.46 17.24 39.21
CA ILE A 78 32.38 16.12 39.48
C ILE A 78 33.67 16.61 40.16
N LYS A 79 34.13 17.83 39.86
CA LYS A 79 35.31 18.41 40.50
C LYS A 79 35.08 18.82 41.96
N ASP A 80 33.84 19.18 42.32
CA ASP A 80 33.52 19.78 43.61
C ASP A 80 32.89 18.82 44.65
N GLU A 81 32.73 17.52 44.35
CA GLU A 81 32.05 16.51 45.20
C GLU A 81 30.62 16.90 45.66
N LYS A 82 29.98 17.91 45.06
CA LYS A 82 28.66 18.45 45.44
C LYS A 82 27.51 17.84 44.64
N PHE A 83 27.34 16.52 44.68
CA PHE A 83 26.12 15.90 44.14
C PHE A 83 24.97 16.05 45.15
N ASN A 84 24.06 17.01 44.93
CA ASN A 84 22.88 17.22 45.78
C ASN A 84 21.56 17.05 45.01
N LYS A 85 20.43 17.08 45.73
CA LYS A 85 19.09 16.86 45.15
C LYS A 85 18.71 17.87 44.04
N ALA A 86 19.10 19.14 44.18
CA ALA A 86 18.83 20.15 43.16
C ALA A 86 19.59 19.87 41.85
N THR A 87 20.80 19.33 41.96
CA THR A 87 21.57 18.82 40.82
C THR A 87 20.85 17.66 40.13
N LEU A 88 20.26 16.74 40.89
CA LEU A 88 19.50 15.63 40.35
C LEU A 88 18.24 16.09 39.60
N ASP A 89 17.50 17.07 40.15
CA ASP A 89 16.29 17.60 39.52
C ASP A 89 16.60 18.29 38.18
N GLN A 90 17.69 19.07 38.10
CA GLN A 90 18.16 19.68 36.85
C GLN A 90 18.60 18.63 35.80
N ILE A 91 19.23 17.55 36.25
CA ILE A 91 19.59 16.42 35.37
C ILE A 91 18.31 15.77 34.80
N ILE A 92 17.30 15.53 35.64
CA ILE A 92 16.02 14.92 35.22
C ILE A 92 15.26 15.82 34.24
N GLU A 93 15.24 17.13 34.47
CA GLU A 93 14.58 18.10 33.57
C GLU A 93 15.26 18.13 32.20
N THR A 94 16.59 18.16 32.18
CA THR A 94 17.39 18.07 30.95
C THR A 94 17.14 16.74 30.22
N GLN A 95 16.97 15.62 30.93
CA GLN A 95 16.61 14.33 30.31
C GLN A 95 15.25 14.39 29.60
N LYS A 96 14.26 15.05 30.20
CA LYS A 96 12.92 15.20 29.60
C LYS A 96 12.99 16.00 28.32
N GLU A 97 13.68 17.14 28.35
CA GLU A 97 13.91 17.97 27.16
C GLU A 97 14.63 17.18 26.06
N THR A 98 15.73 16.51 26.41
CA THR A 98 16.52 15.68 25.49
C THR A 98 15.69 14.56 24.85
N ARG A 99 14.83 13.88 25.63
CA ARG A 99 13.88 12.86 25.11
C ARG A 99 12.84 13.45 24.17
N ASN A 100 12.29 14.62 24.50
CA ASN A 100 11.31 15.28 23.65
C ASN A 100 11.92 15.67 22.30
N ILE A 101 13.16 16.15 22.30
CA ILE A 101 13.78 16.59 21.06
C ILE A 101 14.28 15.43 20.21
N ARG A 102 14.69 14.32 20.84
CA ARG A 102 14.92 13.05 20.12
C ARG A 102 13.70 12.63 19.30
N LYS A 103 12.50 12.72 19.90
CA LYS A 103 11.25 12.39 19.20
C LYS A 103 11.01 13.31 18.01
N LEU A 104 11.27 14.61 18.15
CA LEU A 104 11.14 15.57 17.04
C LEU A 104 12.09 15.23 15.87
N ILE A 105 13.33 14.87 16.17
CA ILE A 105 14.33 14.47 15.17
C ILE A 105 13.95 13.19 14.42
N GLU A 106 13.48 12.18 15.15
CA GLU A 106 13.01 10.92 14.58
C GLU A 106 11.80 11.17 13.66
N GLN A 107 10.88 12.05 14.08
CA GLN A 107 9.73 12.47 13.27
C GLN A 107 10.16 13.22 12.00
N GLU A 108 11.08 14.19 12.08
CA GLU A 108 11.57 14.93 10.91
C GLU A 108 12.24 13.99 9.88
N THR A 109 13.06 13.04 10.36
CA THR A 109 13.72 12.05 9.48
C THR A 109 12.71 11.15 8.79
N PHE A 110 11.68 10.72 9.54
CA PHE A 110 10.60 9.91 8.99
C PHE A 110 9.81 10.66 7.93
N ILE A 111 9.49 11.93 8.17
CA ILE A 111 8.74 12.77 7.22
C ILE A 111 9.56 13.03 5.94
N LYS A 112 10.86 13.32 6.05
CA LYS A 112 11.71 13.52 4.87
C LYS A 112 11.74 12.30 3.95
N LYS A 113 11.92 11.10 4.51
CA LYS A 113 11.83 9.85 3.73
C LYS A 113 10.46 9.67 3.06
N LYS A 114 9.40 10.04 3.78
CA LYS A 114 8.03 9.94 3.28
C LYS A 114 7.75 10.93 2.14
N ILE A 115 8.37 12.11 2.14
CA ILE A 115 8.33 13.03 0.99
C ILE A 115 8.97 12.38 -0.23
N GLU A 116 10.19 11.88 -0.10
CA GLU A 116 10.91 11.23 -1.22
C GLU A 116 10.08 10.07 -1.81
N GLU A 117 9.40 9.30 -0.96
CA GLU A 117 8.49 8.24 -1.38
C GLU A 117 7.24 8.77 -2.12
N VAL A 118 6.64 9.85 -1.62
CA VAL A 118 5.46 10.47 -2.25
C VAL A 118 5.82 11.13 -3.59
N GLU A 119 6.96 11.82 -3.67
CA GLU A 119 7.52 12.37 -4.90
C GLU A 119 7.72 11.31 -5.97
N LYS A 120 8.40 10.22 -5.59
CA LYS A 120 8.63 9.09 -6.48
C LYS A 120 7.32 8.50 -6.97
N ASN A 121 6.38 8.25 -6.05
CA ASN A 121 5.05 7.73 -6.40
C ASN A 121 4.27 8.66 -7.32
N LEU A 122 4.33 9.98 -7.11
CA LEU A 122 3.71 10.98 -7.97
C LEU A 122 4.29 10.89 -9.38
N SER A 123 5.62 10.91 -9.50
CA SER A 123 6.30 10.83 -10.79
C SER A 123 5.96 9.53 -11.54
N GLU A 124 6.04 8.38 -10.87
CA GLU A 124 5.75 7.08 -11.48
C GLU A 124 4.29 6.94 -11.93
N LYS A 125 3.34 7.42 -11.12
CA LYS A 125 1.91 7.26 -11.38
C LYS A 125 1.33 8.37 -12.27
N ALA A 126 1.97 9.52 -12.37
CA ALA A 126 1.50 10.63 -13.18
C ALA A 126 1.39 10.24 -14.66
N CYS A 127 2.35 9.48 -15.20
CA CYS A 127 2.30 9.02 -16.59
C CYS A 127 1.08 8.12 -16.84
N LEU A 128 0.82 7.16 -15.96
CA LEU A 128 -0.35 6.28 -16.05
C LEU A 128 -1.66 7.09 -15.98
N ILE A 129 -1.78 7.97 -14.99
CA ILE A 129 -2.99 8.77 -14.77
C ILE A 129 -3.25 9.73 -15.93
N SER A 130 -2.23 10.45 -16.40
CA SER A 130 -2.37 11.36 -17.54
C SER A 130 -2.72 10.61 -18.83
N SER A 131 -2.11 9.45 -19.09
CA SER A 131 -2.41 8.63 -20.26
C SER A 131 -3.82 8.02 -20.27
N SER A 132 -4.45 7.86 -19.10
CA SER A 132 -5.80 7.31 -18.98
C SER A 132 -6.90 8.22 -19.53
N ASN A 133 -6.59 9.51 -19.77
CA ASN A 133 -7.55 10.57 -20.11
C ASN A 133 -8.73 10.71 -19.12
N ASN A 134 -8.65 10.10 -17.93
CA ASN A 134 -9.73 10.16 -16.95
C ASN A 134 -9.69 11.52 -16.22
N LYS A 135 -10.74 12.34 -16.38
CA LYS A 135 -10.80 13.69 -15.78
C LYS A 135 -10.69 13.64 -14.26
N LYS A 136 -11.38 12.68 -13.62
CA LYS A 136 -11.39 12.56 -12.16
C LYS A 136 -10.04 12.11 -11.61
N ALA A 137 -9.38 11.17 -12.28
CA ALA A 137 -8.03 10.73 -11.93
C ALA A 137 -7.03 11.90 -12.01
N ASN A 138 -7.12 12.73 -13.06
CA ASN A 138 -6.29 13.92 -13.21
C ASN A 138 -6.56 14.98 -12.13
N GLU A 139 -7.83 15.25 -11.78
CA GLU A 139 -8.17 16.13 -10.65
C GLU A 139 -7.58 15.63 -9.33
N LEU A 140 -7.67 14.33 -9.06
CA LEU A 140 -7.12 13.71 -7.85
C LEU A 140 -5.58 13.79 -7.84
N LEU A 141 -4.92 13.63 -8.98
CA LEU A 141 -3.47 13.80 -9.12
C LEU A 141 -3.03 15.24 -8.84
N ILE A 142 -3.75 16.23 -9.37
CA ILE A 142 -3.50 17.65 -9.12
C ILE A 142 -3.65 17.95 -7.62
N ASN A 143 -4.71 17.45 -7.00
CA ASN A 143 -4.93 17.63 -5.56
C ASN A 143 -3.87 16.90 -4.71
N ALA A 144 -3.40 15.73 -5.14
CA ALA A 144 -2.31 15.02 -4.48
C ALA A 144 -1.00 15.81 -4.53
N SER A 145 -0.68 16.40 -5.68
CA SER A 145 0.48 17.27 -5.88
C SER A 145 0.39 18.53 -5.01
N LYS A 146 -0.80 19.15 -4.93
CA LYS A 146 -1.03 20.30 -4.03
C LYS A 146 -0.82 19.95 -2.57
N ASN A 147 -1.28 18.77 -2.11
CA ASN A 147 -1.03 18.32 -0.74
C ASN A 147 0.45 18.05 -0.49
N MET A 148 1.20 17.53 -1.46
CA MET A 148 2.65 17.37 -1.33
C MET A 148 3.34 18.72 -1.13
N PHE A 149 2.99 19.72 -1.95
CA PHE A 149 3.50 21.08 -1.80
C PHE A 149 3.17 21.69 -0.42
N LEU A 150 1.94 21.53 0.06
CA LEU A 150 1.56 21.99 1.41
C LEU A 150 2.33 21.27 2.53
N ALA A 151 2.71 20.01 2.32
CA ALA A 151 3.55 19.29 3.26
C ALA A 151 4.97 19.84 3.32
N GLU A 152 5.55 20.20 2.17
CA GLU A 152 6.88 20.84 2.10
C GLU A 152 6.90 22.20 2.80
N GLU A 153 5.89 23.05 2.54
CA GLU A 153 5.73 24.33 3.23
C GLU A 153 5.57 24.14 4.74
N SER A 154 4.74 23.18 5.16
CA SER A 154 4.55 22.87 6.59
C SER A 154 5.86 22.42 7.27
N ILE A 155 6.78 21.78 6.55
CA ILE A 155 8.10 21.41 7.10
C ILE A 155 9.00 22.63 7.24
N LYS A 156 8.98 23.56 6.27
CA LYS A 156 9.72 24.82 6.38
C LYS A 156 9.27 25.62 7.61
N ASP A 157 7.98 25.56 7.92
CA ASP A 157 7.37 26.18 9.11
C ASP A 157 7.49 25.33 10.39
N ASN A 158 8.27 24.23 10.34
CA ASN A 158 8.49 23.29 11.44
C ASN A 158 7.21 22.63 12.00
N ASN A 159 6.15 22.56 11.19
CA ASN A 159 4.86 22.03 11.55
C ASN A 159 4.66 20.58 11.09
N ILE A 160 5.44 19.69 11.72
CA ILE A 160 5.60 18.27 11.42
C ILE A 160 4.27 17.49 11.41
N ILE A 161 3.32 17.81 12.30
CA ILE A 161 2.02 17.13 12.36
C ILE A 161 1.20 17.40 11.09
N PHE A 162 1.12 18.67 10.67
CA PHE A 162 0.39 19.05 9.46
C PHE A 162 1.06 18.52 8.20
N ALA A 163 2.39 18.56 8.13
CA ALA A 163 3.13 17.94 7.03
C ALA A 163 2.77 16.46 6.84
N ASN A 164 2.73 15.68 7.93
CA ASN A 164 2.35 14.27 7.87
C ASN A 164 0.88 14.06 7.45
N GLN A 165 -0.04 14.93 7.89
CA GLN A 165 -1.45 14.88 7.46
C GLN A 165 -1.59 15.11 5.96
N TYR A 166 -0.90 16.12 5.43
CA TYR A 166 -0.89 16.42 4.00
C TYR A 166 -0.27 15.29 3.17
N LEU A 167 0.84 14.68 3.62
CA LEU A 167 1.43 13.51 2.94
C LEU A 167 0.46 12.31 2.92
N ASN A 168 -0.22 12.03 4.04
CA ASN A 168 -1.23 10.96 4.07
C ASN A 168 -2.44 11.26 3.16
N ALA A 169 -2.85 12.53 3.05
CA ALA A 169 -3.89 12.93 2.11
C ALA A 169 -3.44 12.73 0.66
N SER A 170 -2.20 13.14 0.33
CA SER A 170 -1.59 12.96 -0.99
C SER A 170 -1.55 11.48 -1.40
N ILE A 171 -1.07 10.60 -0.52
CA ILE A 171 -1.02 9.14 -0.77
C ILE A 171 -2.41 8.58 -1.06
N ARG A 172 -3.42 8.94 -0.26
CA ARG A 172 -4.80 8.47 -0.46
C ARG A 172 -5.37 8.95 -1.79
N LEU A 173 -5.17 10.22 -2.13
CA LEU A 173 -5.62 10.78 -3.40
C LEU A 173 -4.94 10.09 -4.59
N LEU A 174 -3.64 9.80 -4.50
CA LEU A 174 -2.90 9.03 -5.52
C LEU A 174 -3.43 7.61 -5.70
N GLN A 175 -3.69 6.90 -4.60
CA GLN A 175 -4.26 5.55 -4.66
C GLN A 175 -5.64 5.57 -5.35
N THR A 176 -6.49 6.53 -4.99
CA THR A 176 -7.79 6.72 -5.63
C THR A 176 -7.65 7.11 -7.11
N ALA A 177 -6.72 8.01 -7.43
CA ALA A 177 -6.45 8.45 -8.81
C ALA A 177 -6.03 7.27 -9.70
N VAL A 178 -5.13 6.41 -9.22
CA VAL A 178 -4.72 5.19 -9.94
C VAL A 178 -5.91 4.24 -10.14
N SER A 179 -6.79 4.10 -9.14
CA SER A 179 -8.00 3.27 -9.29
C SER A 179 -8.92 3.79 -10.39
N PHE A 180 -9.06 5.10 -10.54
CA PHE A 180 -9.83 5.70 -11.64
C PHE A 180 -9.11 5.57 -12.98
N ALA A 181 -7.79 5.78 -13.00
CA ALA A 181 -6.97 5.64 -14.22
C ALA A 181 -6.99 4.21 -14.79
N ASN A 182 -6.97 3.20 -13.91
CA ASN A 182 -7.12 1.78 -14.27
C ASN A 182 -8.59 1.33 -14.35
N GLY A 183 -9.54 2.23 -14.08
CA GLY A 183 -10.94 1.88 -13.87
C GLY A 183 -11.61 1.28 -15.10
N ARG A 184 -11.21 1.72 -16.30
CA ARG A 184 -11.78 1.23 -17.55
C ARG A 184 -11.42 -0.25 -17.79
N ASP A 185 -10.14 -0.60 -17.78
CA ASP A 185 -9.69 -1.98 -18.00
C ASP A 185 -10.25 -2.91 -16.93
N LYS A 186 -10.31 -2.45 -15.67
CA LYS A 186 -10.91 -3.21 -14.58
C LYS A 186 -12.40 -3.44 -14.78
N ILE A 187 -13.14 -2.44 -15.24
CA ILE A 187 -14.57 -2.58 -15.57
C ILE A 187 -14.76 -3.51 -16.76
N GLU A 188 -13.94 -3.40 -17.82
CA GLU A 188 -14.00 -4.30 -18.98
C GLU A 188 -13.82 -5.75 -18.55
N ASP A 189 -12.81 -5.99 -17.71
CA ASP A 189 -12.52 -7.29 -17.11
C ASP A 189 -13.68 -7.83 -16.25
N GLU A 190 -14.27 -6.97 -15.40
CA GLU A 190 -15.39 -7.33 -14.55
C GLU A 190 -16.67 -7.60 -15.35
N ILE A 191 -16.93 -6.83 -16.43
CA ILE A 191 -18.06 -7.06 -17.33
C ILE A 191 -17.88 -8.37 -18.11
N GLU A 192 -16.69 -8.66 -18.61
CA GLU A 192 -16.37 -9.94 -19.27
C GLU A 192 -16.61 -11.12 -18.31
N HIS A 193 -16.14 -11.00 -17.07
CA HIS A 193 -16.39 -12.00 -16.03
C HIS A 193 -17.89 -12.15 -15.71
N LEU A 194 -18.62 -11.04 -15.63
CA LEU A 194 -20.06 -11.03 -15.36
C LEU A 194 -20.85 -11.71 -16.49
N GLN A 195 -20.49 -11.47 -17.75
CA GLN A 195 -21.07 -12.15 -18.91
C GLN A 195 -20.81 -13.66 -18.88
N TYR A 196 -19.60 -14.06 -18.50
CA TYR A 196 -19.26 -15.47 -18.26
C TYR A 196 -20.16 -16.09 -17.17
N MET A 197 -20.24 -15.47 -16.00
CA MET A 197 -21.08 -15.93 -14.90
C MET A 197 -22.55 -16.03 -15.30
N LEU A 198 -23.06 -15.09 -16.08
CA LEU A 198 -24.43 -15.11 -16.58
C LEU A 198 -24.68 -16.29 -17.52
N LYS A 199 -23.74 -16.60 -18.43
CA LYS A 199 -23.83 -17.77 -19.33
C LYS A 199 -23.85 -19.06 -18.53
N LYS A 200 -23.02 -19.16 -17.48
CA LYS A 200 -23.02 -20.28 -16.51
C LYS A 200 -24.36 -20.42 -15.82
N ALA A 201 -24.86 -19.33 -15.23
CA ALA A 201 -26.12 -19.34 -14.51
C ALA A 201 -27.29 -19.79 -15.40
N LYS A 202 -27.36 -19.31 -16.65
CA LYS A 202 -28.38 -19.73 -17.64
C LYS A 202 -28.40 -21.25 -17.85
N LYS A 203 -27.25 -21.88 -18.04
CA LYS A 203 -27.16 -23.35 -18.18
C LYS A 203 -27.57 -24.06 -16.89
N ILE A 204 -27.10 -23.58 -15.74
CA ILE A 204 -27.40 -24.16 -14.43
C ILE A 204 -28.91 -24.11 -14.12
N VAL A 205 -29.58 -22.99 -14.37
CA VAL A 205 -31.02 -22.87 -14.09
C VAL A 205 -31.89 -23.65 -15.09
N GLN A 206 -31.42 -23.85 -16.32
CA GLN A 206 -32.06 -24.77 -17.27
C GLN A 206 -32.01 -26.22 -16.80
N ILE A 207 -30.91 -26.64 -16.17
CA ILE A 207 -30.78 -27.98 -15.57
C ILE A 207 -31.72 -28.12 -14.38
N SER A 208 -31.76 -27.13 -13.49
CA SER A 208 -32.60 -27.20 -12.28
C SER A 208 -34.10 -27.03 -12.54
N LYS A 209 -34.47 -26.33 -13.63
CA LYS A 209 -35.84 -25.97 -14.01
C LYS A 209 -36.63 -25.22 -12.93
N LYS A 210 -35.94 -24.58 -11.98
CA LYS A 210 -36.59 -23.81 -10.90
C LYS A 210 -36.96 -22.41 -11.39
N GLU A 211 -38.25 -22.10 -11.43
CA GLU A 211 -38.79 -20.83 -11.95
C GLU A 211 -38.20 -19.59 -11.24
N GLU A 212 -38.06 -19.63 -9.91
CA GLU A 212 -37.45 -18.52 -9.15
C GLU A 212 -35.99 -18.26 -9.56
N ALA A 213 -35.22 -19.33 -9.79
CA ALA A 213 -33.83 -19.21 -10.22
C ALA A 213 -33.74 -18.68 -11.66
N ILE A 214 -34.66 -19.10 -12.54
CA ILE A 214 -34.77 -18.60 -13.92
C ILE A 214 -35.08 -17.10 -13.92
N SER A 215 -36.08 -16.67 -13.13
CA SER A 215 -36.47 -15.26 -13.00
C SER A 215 -35.29 -14.38 -12.54
N MET A 216 -34.52 -14.83 -11.54
CA MET A 216 -33.32 -14.11 -11.08
C MET A 216 -32.23 -14.01 -12.16
N VAL A 217 -32.05 -15.04 -13.00
CA VAL A 217 -31.09 -15.00 -14.11
C VAL A 217 -31.55 -14.02 -15.20
N ASP A 218 -32.85 -13.95 -15.48
CA ASP A 218 -33.40 -13.01 -16.46
C ASP A 218 -33.32 -11.56 -15.98
N GLU A 219 -33.53 -11.31 -14.69
CA GLU A 219 -33.29 -10.01 -14.07
C GLU A 219 -31.81 -9.63 -14.14
N ALA A 220 -30.90 -10.54 -13.77
CA ALA A 220 -29.47 -10.32 -13.89
C ALA A 220 -29.07 -10.04 -15.35
N LYS A 221 -29.64 -10.75 -16.33
CA LYS A 221 -29.39 -10.51 -17.76
C LYS A 221 -29.71 -9.08 -18.16
N LYS A 222 -30.86 -8.53 -17.74
CA LYS A 222 -31.23 -7.14 -18.03
C LYS A 222 -30.22 -6.16 -17.43
N LEU A 223 -29.74 -6.42 -16.22
CA LEU A 223 -28.71 -5.60 -15.58
C LEU A 223 -27.37 -5.69 -16.30
N VAL A 224 -26.89 -6.88 -16.65
CA VAL A 224 -25.65 -7.06 -17.45
C VAL A 224 -25.73 -6.31 -18.78
N GLU A 225 -26.85 -6.42 -19.51
CA GLU A 225 -27.05 -5.70 -20.78
C GLU A 225 -27.08 -4.17 -20.60
N LYS A 226 -27.59 -3.69 -19.45
CA LYS A 226 -27.53 -2.27 -19.09
C LYS A 226 -26.09 -1.85 -18.79
N THR A 227 -25.34 -2.63 -18.01
CA THR A 227 -23.93 -2.38 -17.67
C THR A 227 -23.05 -2.34 -18.93
N VAL A 228 -23.24 -3.28 -19.86
CA VAL A 228 -22.52 -3.31 -21.15
C VAL A 228 -22.82 -2.06 -21.97
N ARG A 229 -24.09 -1.62 -22.04
CA ARG A 229 -24.47 -0.39 -22.74
C ARG A 229 -23.82 0.85 -22.11
N MET A 230 -23.82 0.94 -20.79
CA MET A 230 -23.16 2.03 -20.06
C MET A 230 -21.65 2.04 -20.34
N MET A 231 -21.02 0.88 -20.50
CA MET A 231 -19.60 0.78 -20.87
C MET A 231 -19.31 1.24 -22.31
N ILE A 232 -20.21 0.97 -23.26
CA ILE A 232 -20.03 1.45 -24.65
C ILE A 232 -20.06 2.98 -24.71
N THR A 233 -20.93 3.61 -23.92
CA THR A 233 -21.04 5.07 -23.82
C THR A 233 -20.23 5.65 -22.66
N TYR A 234 -19.23 4.91 -22.16
CA TYR A 234 -18.55 5.19 -20.91
C TYR A 234 -18.02 6.63 -20.82
N ARG A 235 -18.41 7.30 -19.74
CA ARG A 235 -17.78 8.53 -19.25
C ARG A 235 -17.23 8.26 -17.87
N ASP A 236 -16.15 8.93 -17.50
CA ASP A 236 -15.48 8.71 -16.20
C ASP A 236 -16.43 8.84 -14.99
N GLU A 237 -17.45 9.71 -15.11
CA GLU A 237 -18.50 9.97 -14.11
C GLU A 237 -19.44 8.76 -13.88
N ASP A 238 -19.45 7.80 -14.80
CA ASP A 238 -20.31 6.61 -14.71
C ASP A 238 -19.61 5.42 -14.04
N TYR A 239 -18.32 5.52 -13.68
CA TYR A 239 -17.55 4.44 -13.05
C TYR A 239 -18.25 3.85 -11.82
N GLU A 240 -18.68 4.69 -10.88
CA GLU A 240 -19.32 4.26 -9.64
C GLU A 240 -20.65 3.55 -9.89
N LYS A 241 -21.46 4.10 -10.81
CA LYS A 241 -22.73 3.50 -11.23
C LYS A 241 -22.53 2.15 -11.91
N ILE A 242 -21.52 2.03 -12.79
CA ILE A 242 -21.20 0.78 -13.47
C ILE A 242 -20.73 -0.27 -12.45
N SER A 243 -19.87 0.10 -11.51
CA SER A 243 -19.40 -0.79 -10.44
C SER A 243 -20.55 -1.27 -9.55
N GLU A 244 -21.50 -0.39 -9.21
CA GLU A 244 -22.71 -0.78 -8.48
C GLU A 244 -23.57 -1.79 -9.27
N GLN A 245 -23.77 -1.55 -10.56
CA GLN A 245 -24.53 -2.46 -11.44
C GLN A 245 -23.84 -3.83 -11.58
N ILE A 246 -22.50 -3.86 -11.67
CA ILE A 246 -21.72 -5.10 -11.66
C ILE A 246 -21.95 -5.87 -10.35
N ASN A 247 -21.88 -5.18 -9.21
CA ASN A 247 -22.09 -5.79 -7.89
C ASN A 247 -23.52 -6.36 -7.74
N LEU A 248 -24.54 -5.61 -8.14
CA LEU A 248 -25.93 -6.06 -8.08
C LEU A 248 -26.16 -7.30 -8.97
N SER A 249 -25.67 -7.25 -10.21
CA SER A 249 -25.74 -8.37 -11.15
C SER A 249 -25.04 -9.61 -10.61
N THR A 250 -23.84 -9.46 -10.05
CA THR A 250 -23.06 -10.55 -9.45
C THR A 250 -23.82 -11.20 -8.28
N LYS A 251 -24.42 -10.39 -7.40
CA LYS A 251 -25.22 -10.89 -6.28
C LYS A 251 -26.44 -11.70 -6.76
N LEU A 252 -27.16 -11.20 -7.77
CA LEU A 252 -28.31 -11.89 -8.35
C LEU A 252 -27.91 -13.21 -9.03
N ILE A 253 -26.84 -13.22 -9.81
CA ILE A 253 -26.32 -14.44 -10.45
C ILE A 253 -25.94 -15.48 -9.38
N ASN A 254 -25.17 -15.09 -8.37
CA ASN A 254 -24.77 -15.99 -7.28
C ASN A 254 -25.96 -16.49 -6.45
N ARG A 255 -27.00 -15.67 -6.31
CA ARG A 255 -28.25 -16.10 -5.66
C ARG A 255 -28.96 -17.13 -6.52
N ALA A 256 -29.13 -16.88 -7.82
CA ALA A 256 -29.77 -17.81 -8.74
C ALA A 256 -29.07 -19.18 -8.78
N ILE A 257 -27.72 -19.19 -8.87
CA ILE A 257 -26.93 -20.42 -8.83
C ILE A 257 -27.17 -21.18 -7.52
N ARG A 258 -27.21 -20.50 -6.37
CA ARG A 258 -27.50 -21.16 -5.07
C ARG A 258 -28.91 -21.73 -5.01
N PHE A 259 -29.91 -20.95 -5.43
CA PHE A 259 -31.31 -21.40 -5.44
C PHE A 259 -31.55 -22.57 -6.40
N SER A 260 -30.77 -22.66 -7.49
CA SER A 260 -30.84 -23.78 -8.44
C SER A 260 -30.67 -25.15 -7.76
N GLY A 261 -29.91 -25.23 -6.66
CA GLY A 261 -29.63 -26.49 -5.96
C GLY A 261 -28.78 -27.49 -6.76
N VAL A 262 -28.17 -27.05 -7.87
CA VAL A 262 -27.27 -27.87 -8.68
C VAL A 262 -25.97 -28.12 -7.91
N ASN A 263 -25.51 -29.37 -7.90
CA ASN A 263 -24.33 -29.77 -7.14
C ASN A 263 -23.02 -29.28 -7.79
N ILE A 264 -21.92 -29.33 -7.03
CA ILE A 264 -20.62 -28.80 -7.47
C ILE A 264 -20.07 -29.51 -8.71
N SER A 265 -20.31 -30.83 -8.85
CA SER A 265 -19.85 -31.61 -10.00
C SER A 265 -20.48 -31.13 -11.30
N GLU A 266 -21.77 -30.80 -11.29
CA GLU A 266 -22.47 -30.34 -12.48
C GLU A 266 -22.12 -28.87 -12.79
N SER A 267 -21.90 -28.05 -11.76
CA SER A 267 -21.37 -26.68 -11.93
C SER A 267 -19.99 -26.68 -12.63
N ILE A 268 -19.08 -27.57 -12.22
CA ILE A 268 -17.74 -27.71 -12.82
C ILE A 268 -17.84 -28.25 -14.26
N ARG A 269 -18.77 -29.15 -14.55
CA ARG A 269 -19.03 -29.63 -15.92
C ARG A 269 -19.50 -28.50 -16.84
N VAL A 270 -20.36 -27.62 -16.34
CA VAL A 270 -20.78 -26.43 -17.09
C VAL A 270 -19.60 -25.48 -17.34
N ASP A 271 -18.73 -25.28 -16.36
CA ASP A 271 -17.54 -24.42 -16.51
C ASP A 271 -16.60 -24.94 -17.59
N ILE A 272 -16.28 -26.24 -17.58
CA ILE A 272 -15.33 -26.82 -18.55
C ILE A 272 -15.88 -26.74 -19.98
N GLU A 273 -17.18 -26.94 -20.19
CA GLU A 273 -17.81 -26.77 -21.51
C GLU A 273 -17.70 -25.34 -22.03
N GLN A 274 -17.93 -24.35 -21.16
CA GLN A 274 -17.83 -22.94 -21.54
C GLN A 274 -16.39 -22.56 -21.84
N LEU A 275 -15.44 -23.08 -21.06
CA LEU A 275 -14.02 -22.88 -21.30
C LEU A 275 -13.62 -23.39 -22.68
N PHE A 276 -14.04 -24.60 -23.08
CA PHE A 276 -13.76 -25.10 -24.42
C PHE A 276 -14.40 -24.27 -25.54
N ALA A 277 -15.60 -23.72 -25.33
CA ALA A 277 -16.20 -22.81 -26.29
C ALA A 277 -15.35 -21.53 -26.48
N ILE A 278 -14.90 -20.93 -25.38
CA ILE A 278 -14.07 -19.72 -25.38
C ILE A 278 -12.69 -20.00 -25.99
N LEU A 279 -12.08 -21.14 -25.64
CA LEU A 279 -10.81 -21.58 -26.22
C LEU A 279 -10.93 -21.72 -27.75
N ASN A 280 -11.99 -22.35 -28.24
CA ASN A 280 -12.22 -22.55 -29.67
C ASN A 280 -12.41 -21.23 -30.42
N GLU A 281 -13.17 -20.29 -29.86
CA GLU A 281 -13.36 -18.96 -30.46
C GLU A 281 -12.05 -18.15 -30.48
N THR A 282 -11.33 -18.14 -29.35
CA THR A 282 -10.06 -17.41 -29.22
C THR A 282 -9.00 -17.99 -30.17
N ASN A 283 -8.90 -19.32 -30.28
CA ASN A 283 -7.95 -19.97 -31.19
C ASN A 283 -8.20 -19.61 -32.65
N LYS A 284 -9.48 -19.51 -33.07
CA LYS A 284 -9.82 -19.06 -34.43
C LYS A 284 -9.30 -17.65 -34.70
N MET A 285 -9.35 -16.75 -33.71
CA MET A 285 -8.79 -15.40 -33.83
C MET A 285 -7.25 -15.41 -33.89
N ILE A 286 -6.59 -16.20 -33.03
CA ILE A 286 -5.13 -16.32 -32.99
C ILE A 286 -4.58 -16.86 -34.31
N VAL A 287 -5.20 -17.91 -34.86
CA VAL A 287 -4.79 -18.51 -36.13
C VAL A 287 -4.93 -17.50 -37.27
N ARG A 288 -5.97 -16.68 -37.28
CA ARG A 288 -6.15 -15.60 -38.27
C ARG A 288 -5.13 -14.47 -38.10
N GLY A 289 -4.80 -14.09 -36.87
CA GLY A 289 -3.83 -13.04 -36.57
C GLY A 289 -2.36 -13.46 -36.71
N ASN A 290 -2.08 -14.77 -36.82
CA ASN A 290 -0.74 -15.36 -36.94
C ASN A 290 0.28 -14.85 -35.91
N ASN A 291 -0.15 -14.63 -34.66
CA ASN A 291 0.72 -14.15 -33.59
C ASN A 291 1.34 -15.34 -32.82
N PRO A 292 2.67 -15.54 -32.88
CA PRO A 292 3.33 -16.69 -32.26
C PRO A 292 3.29 -16.66 -30.73
N ASN A 293 3.33 -15.47 -30.10
CA ASN A 293 3.26 -15.35 -28.64
C ASN A 293 1.86 -15.70 -28.13
N ALA A 294 0.81 -15.22 -28.81
CA ALA A 294 -0.57 -15.59 -28.49
C ALA A 294 -0.77 -17.11 -28.61
N ARG A 295 -0.17 -17.75 -29.62
CA ARG A 295 -0.23 -19.21 -29.82
C ARG A 295 0.40 -20.00 -28.67
N ILE A 296 1.54 -19.56 -28.14
CA ILE A 296 2.18 -20.22 -26.97
C ILE A 296 1.25 -20.21 -25.75
N PHE A 297 0.61 -19.07 -25.46
CA PHE A 297 -0.33 -18.99 -24.34
C PHE A 297 -1.58 -19.84 -24.59
N MET A 298 -2.06 -19.88 -25.83
CA MET A 298 -3.20 -20.70 -26.23
C MET A 298 -2.93 -22.20 -26.07
N ASP A 299 -1.77 -22.68 -26.50
CA ASP A 299 -1.39 -24.10 -26.37
C ASP A 299 -1.32 -24.52 -24.89
N LYS A 300 -0.78 -23.64 -24.03
CA LYS A 300 -0.78 -23.86 -22.58
C LYS A 300 -2.19 -23.86 -22.00
N ALA A 301 -3.07 -22.96 -22.45
CA ALA A 301 -4.46 -22.92 -22.01
C ALA A 301 -5.20 -24.22 -22.37
N VAL A 302 -5.06 -24.70 -23.62
CA VAL A 302 -5.65 -25.98 -24.06
C VAL A 302 -5.16 -27.14 -23.21
N LYS A 303 -3.86 -27.19 -22.90
CA LYS A 303 -3.30 -28.24 -22.02
C LYS A 303 -3.94 -28.20 -20.64
N MET A 304 -4.09 -27.03 -20.02
CA MET A 304 -4.74 -26.90 -18.72
C MET A 304 -6.22 -27.33 -18.75
N ALA A 305 -6.96 -26.99 -19.82
CA ALA A 305 -8.33 -27.47 -20.00
C ALA A 305 -8.43 -29.00 -20.17
N GLN A 306 -7.43 -29.64 -20.78
CA GLN A 306 -7.36 -31.09 -20.88
C GLN A 306 -7.07 -31.74 -19.52
N GLU A 307 -6.18 -31.17 -18.71
CA GLU A 307 -5.93 -31.66 -17.34
C GLU A 307 -7.17 -31.48 -16.44
N ALA A 308 -7.91 -30.37 -16.59
CA ALA A 308 -9.20 -30.19 -15.93
C ALA A 308 -10.20 -31.31 -16.29
N LYS A 309 -10.28 -31.72 -17.57
CA LYS A 309 -11.12 -32.86 -17.99
C LYS A 309 -10.72 -34.16 -17.31
N LYS A 310 -9.42 -34.45 -17.19
CA LYS A 310 -8.93 -35.65 -16.50
C LYS A 310 -9.30 -35.62 -15.01
N ALA A 311 -9.12 -34.47 -14.35
CA ALA A 311 -9.50 -34.28 -12.95
C ALA A 311 -11.02 -34.44 -12.72
N ILE A 312 -11.85 -33.98 -13.66
CA ILE A 312 -13.31 -34.23 -13.64
C ILE A 312 -13.62 -35.73 -13.75
N SER A 313 -12.94 -36.45 -14.65
CA SER A 313 -13.12 -37.90 -14.81
C SER A 313 -12.70 -38.68 -13.55
N SER A 314 -11.65 -38.23 -12.85
CA SER A 314 -11.22 -38.80 -11.56
C SER A 314 -12.02 -38.29 -10.36
N LYS A 315 -13.03 -37.42 -10.58
CA LYS A 315 -13.85 -36.77 -9.53
C LYS A 315 -13.04 -35.91 -8.55
N ASP A 316 -11.87 -35.44 -8.96
CA ASP A 316 -11.08 -34.46 -8.21
C ASP A 316 -11.51 -33.03 -8.57
N TRP A 317 -12.58 -32.59 -7.92
CA TRP A 317 -13.28 -31.34 -8.23
C TRP A 317 -12.45 -30.08 -7.94
N LYS A 318 -11.64 -30.10 -6.89
CA LYS A 318 -10.81 -28.96 -6.51
C LYS A 318 -9.70 -28.74 -7.53
N THR A 319 -9.00 -29.81 -7.91
CA THR A 319 -7.96 -29.77 -8.94
C THR A 319 -8.55 -29.38 -10.30
N ALA A 320 -9.75 -29.87 -10.63
CA ALA A 320 -10.45 -29.45 -11.84
C ALA A 320 -10.73 -27.94 -11.88
N GLU A 321 -11.21 -27.36 -10.78
CA GLU A 321 -11.46 -25.92 -10.66
C GLU A 321 -10.18 -25.08 -10.82
N GLU A 322 -9.08 -25.50 -10.20
CA GLU A 322 -7.78 -24.84 -10.31
C GLU A 322 -7.26 -24.83 -11.76
N TYR A 323 -7.38 -25.95 -12.47
CA TYR A 323 -7.00 -26.03 -13.88
C TYR A 323 -7.91 -25.22 -14.80
N ILE A 324 -9.22 -25.20 -14.55
CA ILE A 324 -10.17 -24.33 -15.27
C ILE A 324 -9.76 -22.86 -15.12
N ASN A 325 -9.53 -22.40 -13.88
CA ASN A 325 -9.13 -21.03 -13.60
C ASN A 325 -7.79 -20.66 -14.27
N SER A 326 -6.83 -21.58 -14.24
CA SER A 326 -5.53 -21.38 -14.90
C SER A 326 -5.65 -21.30 -16.42
N SER A 327 -6.47 -22.16 -17.01
CA SER A 327 -6.77 -22.13 -18.45
C SER A 327 -7.44 -20.83 -18.86
N TYR A 328 -8.40 -20.33 -18.07
CA TYR A 328 -9.06 -19.04 -18.33
C TYR A 328 -8.06 -17.88 -18.38
N LYS A 329 -7.19 -17.78 -17.37
CA LYS A 329 -6.15 -16.74 -17.31
C LYS A 329 -5.26 -16.77 -18.55
N LEU A 330 -4.79 -17.96 -18.93
CA LEU A 330 -3.94 -18.13 -20.11
C LEU A 330 -4.67 -17.78 -21.42
N THR A 331 -5.95 -18.13 -21.54
CA THR A 331 -6.77 -17.79 -22.72
C THR A 331 -6.92 -16.28 -22.84
N LYS A 332 -7.13 -15.59 -21.73
CA LYS A 332 -7.21 -14.13 -21.69
C LYS A 332 -5.89 -13.47 -22.08
N THR A 333 -4.77 -13.95 -21.53
CA THR A 333 -3.43 -13.48 -21.93
C THR A 333 -3.18 -13.69 -23.42
N ALA A 334 -3.61 -14.82 -23.97
CA ALA A 334 -3.51 -15.12 -25.40
C ALA A 334 -4.34 -14.13 -26.23
N SER A 335 -5.59 -13.86 -25.83
CA SER A 335 -6.48 -12.90 -26.51
C SER A 335 -5.91 -11.48 -26.53
N ASN A 336 -5.39 -11.03 -25.38
CA ASN A 336 -4.77 -9.70 -25.26
C ASN A 336 -3.49 -9.54 -26.08
N ALA A 337 -2.79 -10.63 -26.37
CA ALA A 337 -1.60 -10.59 -27.24
C ALA A 337 -1.93 -10.41 -28.73
N ILE A 338 -3.20 -10.52 -29.14
CA ILE A 338 -3.66 -10.32 -30.52
C ILE A 338 -4.13 -8.87 -30.75
N LYS A 339 -4.60 -8.20 -29.69
CA LYS A 339 -4.97 -6.78 -29.72
C LYS A 339 -3.73 -5.92 -29.80
#